data_AF-A0A5B1LL28-F1
#
_entry.id   AF-A0A5B1LL28-F1
#
_cell.length_a   1.000
_cell.length_b   1.000
_cell.length_c   1.000
_cell.angle_alpha   90.00
_cell.angle_beta   90.00
_cell.angle_gamma   90.00
#
_symmetry.space_group_name_H-M   'P 1'
#
loop_
_entity.id
_entity.type
_entity.pdbx_description
1 polymer ?
#
loop_
_entity_poly.entity_id
_entity_poly.type
_entity_poly.pdbx_seq_one_letter_code
_entity_poly.pdbx_strand_id
1 'polypeptide(L)'
;MKDIHMRKLGLLTPALVAGALLTPVGPQAFLTPTAHAKPSPAAVSPGVNGPIALARDVAGNVDIYAADPGVSTGRLTTDPGRDSDPSYSPDGQSIAFVSDRDGNNEIYLMNADGTGQTRLTNTPSADDLTPSFSPDGRYILFASDRIGVGDLEIFRMKVDGTQQVRLTLTAGSNLQPTYSPDGETIAFRSTRDGSASEIYTMNADGTGATRMTNNSLVDESPSWSPNGATIVFTRHHIANREIYSMNVSTTATTRLTNNAVSDYDPTYSPDGSVIAFVSDRGGDLGVFQVGGGEPALIDSAEDDFDPSWGPAYVECQGLPATIVGTNAANETIVGTPGPDVINGLGGSDFISGGGGADVICGGSGVDSVTYSDHEDGVTADLTGGIGDDGSDEDGPLGARDSIAADVENLSGGPGNDTLTGNSQDNGLVGYAGDDRLVGGVGEDFLLGYSGDDVLVGGDDDDELGGFEGDDTIRGNDGSDLVTGGYGDDNLYGGDDNDSISGSRGGDYIAGGGGVDIASYLDHGAGVVVSIGGSSGGDGNAFDGPIGDRDTVTTSVENLYGSAQDDTLTGSDDDNKLEGFFGKDTLLGLGGTDLLVATDSTKDVKLDCGAGNDYPAQRDAIDPSAASCTGATPPPA
;
A
#
# COMPACT_ATOMS: atom_id res chain seq x y z
N MET A 1 -14.06 69.21 -70.34
CA MET A 1 -13.51 69.66 -69.06
C MET A 1 -12.90 68.44 -68.37
N LYS A 2 -11.55 68.43 -68.31
CA LYS A 2 -10.57 67.69 -67.48
C LYS A 2 -10.87 66.23 -67.07
N ASP A 3 -10.01 65.21 -67.16
CA ASP A 3 -8.67 64.90 -67.72
C ASP A 3 -8.57 63.34 -67.60
N ILE A 4 -8.43 62.54 -68.68
CA ILE A 4 -7.21 61.90 -69.22
C ILE A 4 -6.27 61.30 -68.13
N HIS A 5 -6.13 59.98 -67.97
CA HIS A 5 -5.22 59.03 -68.67
C HIS A 5 -5.69 57.58 -68.39
N MET A 6 -6.07 56.66 -69.32
CA MET A 6 -5.34 55.98 -70.43
C MET A 6 -3.90 55.58 -70.05
N ARG A 7 -3.41 54.32 -70.15
CA ARG A 7 -3.52 53.28 -71.21
C ARG A 7 -2.70 52.06 -70.71
N LYS A 8 -2.97 50.78 -71.03
CA LYS A 8 -2.83 50.06 -72.34
C LYS A 8 -3.33 48.61 -72.11
N LEU A 9 -4.30 48.07 -72.89
CA LEU A 9 -4.15 47.21 -74.10
C LEU A 9 -3.41 45.87 -73.85
N GLY A 10 -3.87 44.68 -74.25
CA GLY A 10 -4.90 44.28 -75.24
C GLY A 10 -5.46 42.85 -74.98
N LEU A 11 -6.64 42.50 -75.53
CA LEU A 11 -6.84 41.76 -76.82
C LEU A 11 -6.30 40.31 -76.72
N LEU A 12 -6.97 39.20 -77.04
CA LEU A 12 -8.13 38.86 -77.89
C LEU A 12 -8.60 37.42 -77.56
N THR A 13 -9.92 37.22 -77.71
CA THR A 13 -10.76 36.04 -78.02
C THR A 13 -10.24 35.08 -79.14
N PRO A 14 -10.99 34.04 -79.64
CA PRO A 14 -11.95 33.06 -79.06
C PRO A 14 -11.88 31.60 -79.64
N ALA A 15 -12.66 30.69 -79.03
CA ALA A 15 -13.49 29.56 -79.53
C ALA A 15 -13.28 28.84 -80.89
N LEU A 16 -13.40 27.49 -80.89
CA LEU A 16 -14.20 26.59 -81.78
C LEU A 16 -13.89 25.11 -81.43
N VAL A 17 -14.79 24.27 -80.88
CA VAL A 17 -15.92 23.46 -81.44
C VAL A 17 -15.55 22.20 -82.28
N ALA A 18 -16.10 21.06 -81.81
CA ALA A 18 -16.52 19.81 -82.49
C ALA A 18 -15.56 18.62 -82.70
N GLY A 19 -16.04 17.42 -82.31
CA GLY A 19 -15.97 16.20 -83.13
C GLY A 19 -15.27 14.97 -82.54
N ALA A 20 -16.05 13.92 -82.25
CA ALA A 20 -15.72 12.59 -81.71
C ALA A 20 -14.65 11.76 -82.43
N LEU A 21 -13.93 10.87 -81.68
CA LEU A 21 -13.51 9.53 -82.12
C LEU A 21 -13.01 8.63 -80.94
N LEU A 22 -13.41 7.35 -80.95
CA LEU A 22 -13.09 6.22 -80.04
C LEU A 22 -11.58 5.83 -80.13
N THR A 23 -10.81 5.29 -79.17
CA THR A 23 -10.83 4.12 -78.22
C THR A 23 -9.57 4.26 -77.27
N PRO A 24 -9.16 3.34 -76.35
CA PRO A 24 -9.79 2.19 -75.67
C PRO A 24 -9.82 2.32 -74.11
N VAL A 25 -10.54 1.40 -73.47
CA VAL A 25 -10.60 1.22 -72.00
C VAL A 25 -9.24 0.71 -71.49
N GLY A 26 -8.51 1.57 -70.79
CA GLY A 26 -7.41 1.19 -69.90
C GLY A 26 -7.94 0.77 -68.52
N PRO A 27 -7.17 -0.02 -67.73
CA PRO A 27 -7.66 -0.63 -66.50
C PRO A 27 -8.13 0.44 -65.52
N GLN A 28 -9.29 0.19 -64.92
CA GLN A 28 -9.84 0.95 -63.81
C GLN A 28 -8.74 1.11 -62.75
N ALA A 29 -8.31 2.35 -62.52
CA ALA A 29 -7.50 2.68 -61.37
C ALA A 29 -8.32 2.30 -60.14
N PHE A 30 -7.82 1.32 -59.38
CA PHE A 30 -8.28 1.06 -58.03
C PHE A 30 -8.22 2.38 -57.28
N LEU A 31 -9.38 2.80 -56.77
CA LEU A 31 -9.46 3.87 -55.78
C LEU A 31 -8.54 3.47 -54.63
N THR A 32 -7.55 4.31 -54.36
CA THR A 32 -6.80 4.29 -53.11
C THR A 32 -7.82 4.36 -51.96
N PRO A 33 -7.80 3.43 -50.98
CA PRO A 33 -8.59 3.60 -49.79
C PRO A 33 -8.02 4.82 -49.05
N THR A 34 -8.80 5.90 -48.97
CA THR A 34 -8.62 6.89 -47.91
C THR A 34 -9.11 6.20 -46.64
N ALA A 35 -8.19 5.53 -45.95
CA ALA A 35 -8.43 4.93 -44.65
C ALA A 35 -8.72 6.07 -43.66
N HIS A 36 -9.98 6.20 -43.26
CA HIS A 36 -10.32 6.89 -42.02
C HIS A 36 -9.77 6.01 -40.90
N ALA A 37 -8.60 6.36 -40.36
CA ALA A 37 -8.08 5.73 -39.16
C ALA A 37 -8.90 6.25 -37.97
N LYS A 38 -9.86 5.41 -37.55
CA LYS A 38 -10.79 5.59 -36.43
C LYS A 38 -10.08 5.27 -35.10
N PRO A 39 -10.61 5.74 -33.95
CA PRO A 39 -10.05 5.49 -32.62
C PRO A 39 -9.77 4.00 -32.35
N SER A 40 -8.56 3.69 -31.86
CA SER A 40 -8.18 2.38 -31.31
C SER A 40 -8.14 2.49 -29.78
N PRO A 41 -8.91 1.68 -29.03
CA PRO A 41 -8.83 1.59 -27.59
C PRO A 41 -7.69 0.63 -27.25
N ALA A 42 -6.96 0.93 -26.18
CA ALA A 42 -6.09 -0.03 -25.55
C ALA A 42 -6.57 -0.25 -24.14
N ALA A 43 -7.23 -1.39 -23.91
CA ALA A 43 -7.32 -1.86 -22.53
C ALA A 43 -6.04 -2.60 -22.18
N VAL A 44 -5.70 -2.42 -20.91
CA VAL A 44 -4.72 -3.16 -20.12
C VAL A 44 -4.74 -4.64 -20.47
N SER A 45 -3.58 -5.21 -20.79
CA SER A 45 -3.38 -6.66 -20.91
C SER A 45 -1.93 -7.03 -20.63
N PRO A 46 -1.62 -7.84 -19.60
CA PRO A 46 -2.29 -8.04 -18.32
C PRO A 46 -1.48 -7.43 -17.15
N GLY A 47 -2.15 -6.73 -16.24
CA GLY A 47 -1.56 -6.26 -14.99
C GLY A 47 -2.30 -5.04 -14.44
N VAL A 48 -2.82 -5.22 -13.21
CA VAL A 48 -3.66 -4.36 -12.36
C VAL A 48 -4.89 -3.73 -13.05
N ASN A 49 -6.07 -3.86 -12.44
CA ASN A 49 -7.22 -3.05 -12.82
C ASN A 49 -6.76 -1.57 -12.75
N GLY A 50 -6.96 -0.77 -13.81
CA GLY A 50 -6.47 0.61 -13.87
C GLY A 50 -7.07 1.43 -15.03
N PRO A 51 -6.70 2.71 -15.21
CA PRO A 51 -7.25 3.60 -16.24
C PRO A 51 -7.09 3.02 -17.67
N ILE A 52 -8.05 3.34 -18.55
CA ILE A 52 -8.01 2.97 -19.96
C ILE A 52 -7.30 4.07 -20.75
N ALA A 53 -6.40 3.68 -21.66
CA ALA A 53 -5.82 4.60 -22.62
C ALA A 53 -6.53 4.42 -23.96
N LEU A 54 -6.96 5.53 -24.55
CA LEU A 54 -7.67 5.50 -25.82
C LEU A 54 -7.21 6.64 -26.72
N ALA A 55 -7.08 6.35 -28.01
CA ALA A 55 -6.82 7.36 -29.02
C ALA A 55 -8.15 8.02 -29.43
N ARG A 56 -8.24 9.34 -29.40
CA ARG A 56 -9.46 10.09 -29.75
C ARG A 56 -9.17 11.15 -30.80
N ASP A 57 -9.98 11.18 -31.86
CA ASP A 57 -9.97 12.27 -32.85
C ASP A 57 -10.77 13.46 -32.31
N VAL A 58 -10.10 14.58 -32.07
CA VAL A 58 -10.72 15.85 -31.71
C VAL A 58 -10.35 16.88 -32.78
N ALA A 59 -11.33 17.20 -33.63
CA ALA A 59 -11.21 18.21 -34.70
C ALA A 59 -10.09 17.93 -35.74
N GLY A 60 -9.80 16.65 -36.01
CA GLY A 60 -8.82 16.20 -36.99
C GLY A 60 -7.43 15.94 -36.44
N ASN A 61 -7.25 16.01 -35.11
CA ASN A 61 -6.05 15.56 -34.42
C ASN A 61 -6.38 14.35 -33.54
N VAL A 62 -5.58 13.29 -33.64
CA VAL A 62 -5.77 12.10 -32.80
C VAL A 62 -4.78 12.17 -31.66
N ASP A 63 -5.26 12.15 -30.42
CA ASP A 63 -4.43 12.21 -29.22
C ASP A 63 -4.78 11.06 -28.27
N ILE A 64 -3.86 10.70 -27.37
CA ILE A 64 -4.10 9.70 -26.32
C ILE A 64 -4.75 10.38 -25.11
N TYR A 65 -5.79 9.76 -24.58
CA TYR A 65 -6.50 10.16 -23.37
C TYR A 65 -6.44 9.03 -22.35
N ALA A 66 -6.28 9.37 -21.08
CA ALA A 66 -6.60 8.50 -19.96
C ALA A 66 -8.07 8.67 -19.59
N ALA A 67 -8.78 7.56 -19.45
CA ALA A 67 -10.09 7.48 -18.84
C ALA A 67 -9.96 6.67 -17.54
N ASP A 68 -10.18 7.33 -16.41
CA ASP A 68 -10.23 6.71 -15.09
C ASP A 68 -11.71 6.53 -14.70
N PRO A 69 -12.16 5.34 -14.23
CA PRO A 69 -13.52 5.17 -13.75
C PRO A 69 -13.83 6.12 -12.57
N GLY A 70 -14.52 7.24 -12.85
CA GLY A 70 -15.00 8.17 -11.82
C GLY A 70 -14.23 9.48 -11.68
N VAL A 71 -13.14 9.70 -12.43
CA VAL A 71 -12.37 10.97 -12.44
C VAL A 71 -12.38 11.60 -13.83
N SER A 72 -12.25 12.93 -13.90
CA SER A 72 -12.22 13.67 -15.17
C SER A 72 -11.08 13.21 -16.09
N THR A 73 -11.37 13.10 -17.38
CA THR A 73 -10.40 12.75 -18.44
C THR A 73 -9.19 13.68 -18.47
N GLY A 74 -7.99 13.08 -18.51
CA GLY A 74 -6.75 13.78 -18.85
C GLY A 74 -6.34 13.50 -20.29
N ARG A 75 -6.19 14.54 -21.12
CA ARG A 75 -5.51 14.43 -22.41
C ARG A 75 -4.01 14.22 -22.13
N LEU A 76 -3.44 13.09 -22.54
CA LEU A 76 -2.05 12.70 -22.25
C LEU A 76 -1.06 13.23 -23.28
N THR A 77 -1.47 13.31 -24.55
CA THR A 77 -0.63 13.84 -25.63
C THR A 77 -1.24 15.10 -26.23
N THR A 78 -0.40 16.08 -26.58
CA THR A 78 -0.83 17.39 -27.07
C THR A 78 -0.06 17.89 -28.28
N ASP A 79 0.78 17.05 -28.86
CA ASP A 79 1.60 17.42 -30.00
C ASP A 79 0.77 17.40 -31.30
N PRO A 80 1.31 17.93 -32.42
CA PRO A 80 0.54 18.06 -33.66
C PRO A 80 0.54 16.77 -34.50
N GLY A 81 1.23 15.71 -34.05
CA GLY A 81 1.17 14.39 -34.66
C GLY A 81 -0.12 13.66 -34.29
N ARG A 82 -0.44 12.63 -35.05
CA ARG A 82 -1.50 11.67 -34.75
C ARG A 82 -0.94 10.60 -33.85
N ASP A 83 -1.52 10.46 -32.66
CA ASP A 83 -1.17 9.43 -31.70
C ASP A 83 -2.23 8.32 -31.67
N SER A 84 -1.81 7.06 -31.74
CA SER A 84 -2.71 5.91 -31.80
C SER A 84 -2.14 4.66 -31.13
N ASP A 85 -2.97 3.61 -31.06
CA ASP A 85 -2.62 2.28 -30.55
C ASP A 85 -1.83 2.31 -29.21
N PRO A 86 -2.40 2.88 -28.13
CA PRO A 86 -1.75 2.84 -26.83
C PRO A 86 -1.57 1.39 -26.33
N SER A 87 -0.71 1.17 -25.35
CA SER A 87 -0.54 -0.09 -24.63
C SER A 87 0.08 0.21 -23.28
N TYR A 88 -0.62 -0.11 -22.20
CA TYR A 88 -0.06 0.00 -20.84
C TYR A 88 1.02 -1.05 -20.59
N SER A 89 1.99 -0.69 -19.75
CA SER A 89 2.85 -1.64 -19.06
C SER A 89 2.06 -2.45 -18.02
N PRO A 90 2.52 -3.65 -17.64
CA PRO A 90 1.82 -4.49 -16.66
C PRO A 90 1.68 -3.87 -15.26
N ASP A 91 2.54 -2.93 -14.90
CA ASP A 91 2.48 -2.17 -13.64
C ASP A 91 1.59 -0.91 -13.74
N GLY A 92 1.02 -0.63 -14.92
CA GLY A 92 0.20 0.56 -15.16
C GLY A 92 0.95 1.88 -15.18
N GLN A 93 2.28 1.91 -14.99
CA GLN A 93 3.06 3.14 -14.83
C GLN A 93 3.46 3.81 -16.16
N SER A 94 3.44 3.05 -17.26
CA SER A 94 3.89 3.53 -18.57
C SER A 94 2.94 3.15 -19.70
N ILE A 95 2.93 3.96 -20.76
CA ILE A 95 2.14 3.73 -21.97
C ILE A 95 3.06 3.77 -23.18
N ALA A 96 3.12 2.69 -23.94
CA ALA A 96 3.67 2.66 -25.28
C ALA A 96 2.59 3.04 -26.29
N PHE A 97 2.90 3.82 -27.31
CA PHE A 97 1.93 4.26 -28.30
C PHE A 97 2.60 4.59 -29.64
N VAL A 98 1.83 4.68 -30.71
CA VAL A 98 2.28 5.09 -32.04
C VAL A 98 2.13 6.60 -32.16
N SER A 99 3.12 7.29 -32.72
CA SER A 99 2.99 8.70 -33.12
C SER A 99 3.62 8.97 -34.47
N ASP A 100 2.98 9.80 -35.30
CA ASP A 100 3.52 10.27 -36.59
C ASP A 100 4.20 11.65 -36.52
N ARG A 101 4.41 12.18 -35.30
CA ARG A 101 4.90 13.55 -35.04
C ARG A 101 6.22 13.92 -35.71
N ASP A 102 7.03 12.92 -36.09
CA ASP A 102 8.32 13.08 -36.77
C ASP A 102 8.28 12.78 -38.29
N GLY A 103 7.10 12.50 -38.85
CA GLY A 103 6.84 12.37 -40.30
C GLY A 103 6.55 10.95 -40.81
N ASN A 104 6.68 9.94 -39.95
CA ASN A 104 6.30 8.54 -40.16
C ASN A 104 5.88 7.94 -38.81
N ASN A 105 5.17 6.81 -38.82
CA ASN A 105 4.72 6.17 -37.59
C ASN A 105 5.90 5.55 -36.84
N GLU A 106 6.10 5.96 -35.59
CA GLU A 106 7.13 5.43 -34.71
C GLU A 106 6.53 5.09 -33.34
N ILE A 107 7.17 4.16 -32.61
CA ILE A 107 6.77 3.79 -31.26
C ILE A 107 7.39 4.76 -30.26
N TYR A 108 6.55 5.32 -29.40
CA TYR A 108 6.92 6.17 -28.26
C TYR A 108 6.53 5.49 -26.95
N LEU A 109 7.15 5.95 -25.87
CA LEU A 109 6.88 5.57 -24.50
C LEU A 109 6.65 6.83 -23.67
N MET A 110 5.68 6.82 -22.77
CA MET A 110 5.44 7.90 -21.81
C MET A 110 5.07 7.32 -20.46
N ASN A 111 5.17 8.14 -19.41
CA ASN A 111 4.59 7.85 -18.11
C ASN A 111 3.06 7.83 -18.24
N ALA A 112 2.37 7.11 -17.35
CA ALA A 112 0.91 6.99 -17.37
C ALA A 112 0.17 8.34 -17.22
N ASP A 113 0.83 9.33 -16.62
CA ASP A 113 0.35 10.71 -16.49
C ASP A 113 0.57 11.57 -17.77
N GLY A 114 1.15 11.00 -18.83
CA GLY A 114 1.45 11.65 -20.11
C GLY A 114 2.81 12.36 -20.16
N THR A 115 3.56 12.40 -19.06
CA THR A 115 4.90 13.01 -19.00
C THR A 115 5.99 12.08 -19.55
N GLY A 116 7.22 12.58 -19.68
CA GLY A 116 8.39 11.73 -19.99
C GLY A 116 8.44 11.14 -21.42
N GLN A 117 7.65 11.68 -22.36
CA GLN A 117 7.51 11.10 -23.70
C GLN A 117 8.86 10.94 -24.44
N THR A 118 9.18 9.70 -24.79
CA THR A 118 10.45 9.30 -25.40
C THR A 118 10.20 8.41 -26.62
N ARG A 119 10.92 8.68 -27.72
CA ARG A 119 10.83 7.89 -28.95
C ARG A 119 11.68 6.63 -28.86
N LEU A 120 11.12 5.45 -29.10
CA LEU A 120 11.81 4.15 -29.03
C LEU A 120 12.28 3.65 -30.40
N THR A 121 11.58 3.98 -31.48
CA THR A 121 11.96 3.60 -32.85
C THR A 121 12.20 4.83 -33.73
N ASN A 122 13.05 4.70 -34.76
CA ASN A 122 13.40 5.83 -35.64
C ASN A 122 13.94 5.31 -36.98
N THR A 123 13.10 4.66 -37.76
CA THR A 123 13.45 4.17 -39.09
C THR A 123 12.75 5.04 -40.14
N PRO A 124 13.43 6.04 -40.76
CA PRO A 124 12.78 7.16 -41.49
C PRO A 124 11.92 6.82 -42.71
N SER A 125 11.84 5.56 -43.11
CA SER A 125 11.06 5.10 -44.27
C SER A 125 10.23 3.86 -43.94
N ALA A 126 10.02 3.60 -42.66
CA ALA A 126 9.23 2.49 -42.18
C ALA A 126 8.15 3.01 -41.24
N ASP A 127 7.01 2.34 -41.23
CA ASP A 127 5.97 2.55 -40.24
C ASP A 127 6.09 1.46 -39.18
N ASP A 128 6.24 1.90 -37.92
CA ASP A 128 6.22 1.05 -36.74
C ASP A 128 4.88 1.21 -36.01
N LEU A 129 4.14 0.11 -35.85
CA LEU A 129 2.72 0.10 -35.48
C LEU A 129 2.41 -0.93 -34.39
N THR A 130 1.27 -0.76 -33.72
CA THR A 130 0.66 -1.75 -32.81
C THR A 130 1.61 -2.28 -31.72
N PRO A 131 2.11 -1.39 -30.83
CA PRO A 131 2.96 -1.82 -29.71
C PRO A 131 2.16 -2.67 -28.72
N SER A 132 2.82 -3.65 -28.08
CA SER A 132 2.23 -4.46 -27.00
C SER A 132 3.32 -4.89 -26.01
N PHE A 133 3.10 -4.62 -24.72
CA PHE A 133 4.02 -5.00 -23.65
C PHE A 133 4.03 -6.51 -23.39
N SER A 134 5.18 -7.03 -22.96
CA SER A 134 5.25 -8.36 -22.35
C SER A 134 4.68 -8.34 -20.93
N PRO A 135 4.10 -9.47 -20.43
CA PRO A 135 3.53 -9.54 -19.08
C PRO A 135 4.52 -9.26 -17.94
N ASP A 136 5.82 -9.41 -18.21
CA ASP A 136 6.89 -9.11 -17.27
C ASP A 136 7.44 -7.67 -17.39
N GLY A 137 6.88 -6.84 -18.27
CA GLY A 137 7.25 -5.45 -18.48
C GLY A 137 8.59 -5.22 -19.19
N ARG A 138 9.35 -6.28 -19.52
CA ARG A 138 10.73 -6.15 -20.03
C ARG A 138 10.84 -5.87 -21.52
N TYR A 139 9.82 -6.22 -22.30
CA TYR A 139 9.83 -6.18 -23.76
C TYR A 139 8.57 -5.52 -24.33
N ILE A 140 8.71 -5.00 -25.56
CA ILE A 140 7.61 -4.49 -26.37
C ILE A 140 7.64 -5.22 -27.71
N LEU A 141 6.51 -5.81 -28.11
CA LEU A 141 6.26 -6.25 -29.49
C LEU A 141 5.74 -5.08 -30.30
N PHE A 142 6.08 -5.03 -31.58
CA PHE A 142 5.52 -4.06 -32.52
C PHE A 142 5.60 -4.61 -33.95
N ALA A 143 4.81 -4.07 -34.86
CA ALA A 143 4.85 -4.40 -36.28
C ALA A 143 5.65 -3.35 -37.04
N SER A 144 6.48 -3.76 -38.01
CA SER A 144 7.31 -2.84 -38.81
C SER A 144 7.48 -3.31 -40.24
N ASP A 145 7.44 -2.38 -41.20
CA ASP A 145 7.68 -2.65 -42.63
C ASP A 145 9.12 -2.31 -43.05
N ARG A 146 10.03 -2.09 -42.09
CA ARG A 146 11.44 -1.71 -42.31
C ARG A 146 12.26 -2.68 -43.18
N ILE A 147 11.74 -3.88 -43.46
CA ILE A 147 12.41 -4.92 -44.26
C ILE A 147 11.78 -5.06 -45.66
N GLY A 148 10.66 -4.38 -45.93
CA GLY A 148 9.96 -4.40 -47.21
C GLY A 148 8.70 -3.53 -47.13
N VAL A 149 8.71 -2.40 -47.86
CA VAL A 149 7.62 -1.42 -47.82
C VAL A 149 6.27 -2.07 -48.12
N GLY A 150 5.36 -2.00 -47.15
CA GLY A 150 4.02 -2.58 -47.22
C GLY A 150 3.87 -4.04 -46.76
N ASP A 151 4.94 -4.73 -46.40
CA ASP A 151 4.90 -6.06 -45.76
C ASP A 151 5.35 -5.93 -44.29
N LEU A 152 4.38 -5.74 -43.39
CA LEU A 152 4.62 -5.61 -41.95
C LEU A 152 5.11 -6.94 -41.35
N GLU A 153 6.09 -6.87 -40.46
CA GLU A 153 6.64 -7.99 -39.73
C GLU A 153 6.67 -7.69 -38.23
N ILE A 154 6.53 -8.70 -37.38
CA ILE A 154 6.56 -8.54 -35.93
C ILE A 154 8.01 -8.49 -35.47
N PHE A 155 8.31 -7.48 -34.67
CA PHE A 155 9.57 -7.28 -33.97
C PHE A 155 9.32 -7.28 -32.46
N ARG A 156 10.38 -7.58 -31.72
CA ARG A 156 10.46 -7.42 -30.27
C ARG A 156 11.64 -6.53 -29.95
N MET A 157 11.47 -5.61 -29.01
CA MET A 157 12.55 -4.80 -28.44
C MET A 157 12.50 -4.83 -26.92
N LYS A 158 13.59 -4.45 -26.26
CA LYS A 158 13.55 -4.09 -24.85
C LYS A 158 12.73 -2.81 -24.66
N VAL A 159 12.14 -2.62 -23.47
CA VAL A 159 11.36 -1.43 -23.13
C VAL A 159 12.11 -0.10 -23.33
N ASP A 160 13.45 -0.13 -23.22
CA ASP A 160 14.34 1.01 -23.51
C ASP A 160 14.56 1.29 -25.02
N GLY A 161 13.87 0.57 -25.90
CA GLY A 161 13.99 0.68 -27.36
C GLY A 161 15.17 -0.09 -27.97
N THR A 162 16.05 -0.69 -27.16
CA THR A 162 17.23 -1.42 -27.63
C THR A 162 16.90 -2.87 -28.01
N GLN A 163 17.88 -3.58 -28.59
CA GLN A 163 17.79 -5.01 -28.91
C GLN A 163 16.58 -5.40 -29.77
N GLN A 164 16.32 -4.64 -30.84
CA GLN A 164 15.22 -4.91 -31.75
C GLN A 164 15.50 -6.17 -32.60
N VAL A 165 14.65 -7.19 -32.48
CA VAL A 165 14.77 -8.50 -33.13
C VAL A 165 13.49 -8.81 -33.90
N ARG A 166 13.62 -9.23 -35.17
CA ARG A 166 12.50 -9.69 -36.00
C ARG A 166 12.08 -11.10 -35.60
N LEU A 167 10.78 -11.32 -35.42
CA LEU A 167 10.20 -12.61 -35.03
C LEU A 167 9.54 -13.35 -36.20
N THR A 168 8.83 -12.65 -37.09
CA THR A 168 8.17 -13.27 -38.25
C THR A 168 9.04 -13.13 -39.51
N LEU A 169 9.08 -14.19 -40.34
CA LEU A 169 9.93 -14.30 -41.54
C LEU A 169 9.15 -14.78 -42.77
N THR A 170 7.86 -14.49 -42.82
CA THR A 170 6.93 -15.04 -43.81
C THR A 170 6.42 -13.96 -44.75
N ALA A 171 6.25 -14.26 -46.04
CA ALA A 171 5.59 -13.34 -46.97
C ALA A 171 4.15 -13.03 -46.52
N GLY A 172 3.74 -11.76 -46.67
CA GLY A 172 2.47 -11.24 -46.16
C GLY A 172 2.67 -10.41 -44.89
N SER A 173 1.71 -9.53 -44.60
CA SER A 173 1.75 -8.64 -43.43
C SER A 173 1.37 -9.37 -42.15
N ASN A 174 2.14 -9.15 -41.10
CA ASN A 174 1.98 -9.67 -39.74
C ASN A 174 1.96 -8.46 -38.78
N LEU A 175 0.88 -8.28 -38.03
CA LEU A 175 0.68 -7.12 -37.17
C LEU A 175 -0.28 -7.42 -36.02
N GLN A 176 -0.51 -6.43 -35.15
CA GLN A 176 -1.31 -6.55 -33.92
C GLN A 176 -0.86 -7.73 -33.04
N PRO A 177 0.44 -7.78 -32.68
CA PRO A 177 0.94 -8.82 -31.79
C PRO A 177 0.45 -8.61 -30.36
N THR A 178 0.15 -9.68 -29.65
CA THR A 178 -0.17 -9.67 -28.21
C THR A 178 0.38 -10.92 -27.52
N TYR A 179 0.92 -10.77 -26.32
CA TYR A 179 1.39 -11.89 -25.52
C TYR A 179 0.25 -12.63 -24.82
N SER A 180 0.39 -13.95 -24.69
CA SER A 180 -0.37 -14.71 -23.69
C SER A 180 0.04 -14.25 -22.28
N PRO A 181 -0.82 -14.44 -21.27
CA PRO A 181 -0.55 -13.97 -19.90
C PRO A 181 0.71 -14.58 -19.26
N ASP A 182 1.10 -15.79 -19.67
CA ASP A 182 2.35 -16.44 -19.25
C ASP A 182 3.60 -15.95 -20.00
N GLY A 183 3.43 -15.11 -21.02
CA GLY A 183 4.50 -14.58 -21.87
C GLY A 183 5.12 -15.60 -22.82
N GLU A 184 4.62 -16.84 -22.90
CA GLU A 184 5.24 -17.91 -23.69
C GLU A 184 4.77 -17.92 -25.16
N THR A 185 3.58 -17.39 -25.44
CA THR A 185 2.93 -17.40 -26.76
C THR A 185 2.60 -15.98 -27.21
N ILE A 186 2.65 -15.74 -28.52
CA ILE A 186 2.23 -14.50 -29.15
C ILE A 186 1.07 -14.81 -30.09
N ALA A 187 -0.07 -14.15 -29.93
CA ALA A 187 -1.13 -14.13 -30.94
C ALA A 187 -0.98 -12.90 -31.83
N PHE A 188 -1.30 -13.04 -33.12
CA PHE A 188 -1.15 -11.95 -34.09
C PHE A 188 -2.02 -12.16 -35.32
N ARG A 189 -2.31 -11.06 -36.01
CA ARG A 189 -2.97 -11.06 -37.32
C ARG A 189 -1.95 -11.37 -38.42
N SER A 190 -2.31 -12.20 -39.40
CA SER A 190 -1.43 -12.45 -40.55
C SER A 190 -2.17 -12.73 -41.85
N THR A 191 -1.66 -12.17 -42.95
CA THR A 191 -2.12 -12.41 -44.34
C THR A 191 -1.26 -13.45 -45.07
N ARG A 192 -0.45 -14.25 -44.36
CA ARG A 192 0.56 -15.13 -45.00
C ARG A 192 0.01 -16.19 -45.95
N ASP A 193 -1.27 -16.53 -45.82
CA ASP A 193 -1.90 -17.60 -46.58
C ASP A 193 -3.06 -17.13 -47.47
N GLY A 194 -3.20 -15.82 -47.69
CA GLY A 194 -4.25 -15.25 -48.52
C GLY A 194 -4.47 -13.76 -48.28
N SER A 195 -5.36 -13.14 -49.06
CA SER A 195 -5.69 -11.73 -48.91
C SER A 195 -6.56 -11.43 -47.68
N ALA A 196 -7.29 -12.41 -47.17
CA ALA A 196 -7.99 -12.29 -45.90
C ALA A 196 -7.04 -12.63 -44.76
N SER A 197 -6.90 -11.75 -43.76
CA SER A 197 -6.07 -12.05 -42.59
C SER A 197 -6.77 -13.03 -41.67
N GLU A 198 -5.96 -13.86 -41.01
CA GLU A 198 -6.41 -14.80 -39.98
C GLU A 198 -5.57 -14.57 -38.71
N ILE A 199 -6.07 -15.05 -37.57
CA ILE A 199 -5.33 -15.07 -36.32
C ILE A 199 -4.37 -16.27 -36.31
N TYR A 200 -3.13 -16.01 -35.94
CA TYR A 200 -2.08 -17.01 -35.73
C TYR A 200 -1.55 -16.88 -34.30
N THR A 201 -0.98 -17.98 -33.82
CA THR A 201 -0.13 -17.97 -32.63
C THR A 201 1.27 -18.40 -33.01
N MET A 202 2.27 -17.99 -32.23
CA MET A 202 3.65 -18.48 -32.31
C MET A 202 4.27 -18.47 -30.91
N ASN A 203 5.36 -19.20 -30.71
CA ASN A 203 6.15 -19.10 -29.49
C ASN A 203 6.75 -17.68 -29.37
N ALA A 204 7.02 -17.23 -28.14
CA ALA A 204 7.59 -15.90 -27.86
C ALA A 204 8.97 -15.64 -28.51
N ASP A 205 9.64 -16.70 -28.97
CA ASP A 205 10.89 -16.62 -29.75
C ASP A 205 10.69 -16.52 -31.26
N GLY A 206 9.44 -16.47 -31.73
CA GLY A 206 9.05 -16.38 -33.14
C GLY A 206 8.89 -17.74 -33.85
N THR A 207 9.15 -18.85 -33.16
CA THR A 207 9.03 -20.20 -33.74
C THR A 207 7.61 -20.77 -33.63
N GLY A 208 7.33 -21.88 -34.34
CA GLY A 208 6.10 -22.67 -34.09
C GLY A 208 4.79 -22.02 -34.56
N ALA A 209 4.84 -21.09 -35.52
CA ALA A 209 3.64 -20.36 -35.93
C ALA A 209 2.51 -21.28 -36.44
N THR A 210 1.33 -21.15 -35.84
CA THR A 210 0.14 -21.99 -36.08
C THR A 210 -1.07 -21.12 -36.41
N ARG A 211 -1.84 -21.49 -37.43
CA ARG A 211 -3.08 -20.80 -37.80
C ARG A 211 -4.20 -21.18 -36.84
N MET A 212 -4.88 -20.20 -36.27
CA MET A 212 -5.95 -20.39 -35.28
C MET A 212 -7.36 -20.20 -35.84
N THR A 213 -7.54 -19.28 -36.78
CA THR A 213 -8.80 -19.08 -37.50
C THR A 213 -8.63 -19.45 -38.98
N ASN A 214 -9.68 -19.96 -39.63
CA ASN A 214 -9.59 -20.35 -41.04
C ASN A 214 -10.95 -20.20 -41.72
N ASN A 215 -11.15 -19.06 -42.36
CA ASN A 215 -12.40 -18.74 -43.01
C ASN A 215 -12.19 -17.82 -44.23
N SER A 216 -13.26 -17.30 -44.82
CA SER A 216 -13.18 -16.41 -45.99
C SER A 216 -13.26 -14.93 -45.63
N LEU A 217 -13.38 -14.61 -44.35
CA LEU A 217 -13.49 -13.25 -43.82
C LEU A 217 -12.17 -12.84 -43.18
N VAL A 218 -12.04 -11.55 -42.90
CA VAL A 218 -10.87 -10.97 -42.24
C VAL A 218 -11.06 -11.08 -40.74
N ASP A 219 -10.11 -11.73 -40.07
CA ASP A 219 -9.96 -11.73 -38.62
C ASP A 219 -8.74 -10.90 -38.21
N GLU A 220 -8.92 -10.03 -37.21
CA GLU A 220 -7.91 -9.09 -36.73
C GLU A 220 -8.09 -8.70 -35.25
N SER A 221 -7.14 -7.92 -34.72
CA SER A 221 -7.15 -7.40 -33.34
C SER A 221 -7.34 -8.48 -32.27
N PRO A 222 -6.46 -9.50 -32.20
CA PRO A 222 -6.55 -10.52 -31.15
C PRO A 222 -6.19 -9.93 -29.77
N SER A 223 -6.91 -10.34 -28.73
CA SER A 223 -6.58 -10.07 -27.33
C SER A 223 -6.82 -11.31 -26.47
N TRP A 224 -5.86 -11.65 -25.60
CA TRP A 224 -5.93 -12.83 -24.75
C TRP A 224 -6.78 -12.58 -23.51
N SER A 225 -7.53 -13.60 -23.07
CA SER A 225 -8.08 -13.58 -21.72
C SER A 225 -6.96 -13.68 -20.68
N PRO A 226 -7.11 -13.08 -19.47
CA PRO A 226 -6.08 -13.11 -18.43
C PRO A 226 -5.68 -14.51 -17.95
N ASN A 227 -6.57 -15.49 -18.12
CA ASN A 227 -6.29 -16.90 -17.84
C ASN A 227 -5.71 -17.69 -19.03
N GLY A 228 -5.48 -17.05 -20.18
CA GLY A 228 -4.93 -17.66 -21.40
C GLY A 228 -5.84 -18.64 -22.15
N ALA A 229 -7.06 -18.92 -21.66
CA ALA A 229 -7.92 -19.96 -22.24
C ALA A 229 -8.61 -19.54 -23.55
N THR A 230 -8.78 -18.25 -23.77
CA THR A 230 -9.52 -17.70 -24.92
C THR A 230 -8.82 -16.50 -25.53
N ILE A 231 -9.10 -16.26 -26.81
CA ILE A 231 -8.72 -15.03 -27.51
C ILE A 231 -10.01 -14.38 -28.03
N VAL A 232 -10.18 -13.08 -27.81
CA VAL A 232 -11.21 -12.27 -28.49
C VAL A 232 -10.60 -11.58 -29.69
N PHE A 233 -11.39 -11.38 -30.74
CA PHE A 233 -10.93 -10.78 -31.99
C PHE A 233 -12.09 -10.16 -32.78
N THR A 234 -11.74 -9.30 -33.73
CA THR A 234 -12.69 -8.68 -34.66
C THR A 234 -12.81 -9.52 -35.93
N ARG A 235 -14.03 -9.76 -36.42
CA ARG A 235 -14.31 -10.39 -37.71
C ARG A 235 -15.09 -9.47 -38.63
N HIS A 236 -14.65 -9.34 -39.88
CA HIS A 236 -15.27 -8.46 -40.89
C HIS A 236 -16.33 -9.20 -41.70
N HIS A 237 -17.58 -8.83 -41.52
CA HIS A 237 -18.68 -9.21 -42.40
C HIS A 237 -18.87 -8.18 -43.51
N ILE A 238 -19.65 -8.54 -44.54
CA ILE A 238 -19.93 -7.65 -45.67
C ILE A 238 -20.63 -6.36 -45.22
N ALA A 239 -21.45 -6.43 -44.18
CA ALA A 239 -22.25 -5.31 -43.71
C ALA A 239 -21.55 -4.51 -42.59
N ASN A 240 -20.73 -5.16 -41.77
CA ASN A 240 -20.18 -4.60 -40.54
C ASN A 240 -19.06 -5.48 -39.94
N ARG A 241 -18.42 -4.99 -38.86
CA ARG A 241 -17.46 -5.76 -38.04
C ARG A 241 -18.10 -6.21 -36.74
N GLU A 242 -17.65 -7.33 -36.20
CA GLU A 242 -18.22 -7.93 -35.00
C GLU A 242 -17.16 -8.61 -34.16
N ILE A 243 -17.39 -8.67 -32.84
CA ILE A 243 -16.51 -9.31 -31.88
C ILE A 243 -16.82 -10.80 -31.78
N TYR A 244 -15.77 -11.60 -31.81
CA TYR A 244 -15.80 -13.04 -31.64
C TYR A 244 -14.85 -13.44 -30.50
N SER A 245 -15.17 -14.54 -29.83
CA SER A 245 -14.22 -15.25 -28.98
C SER A 245 -13.85 -16.58 -29.63
N MET A 246 -12.63 -17.04 -29.36
CA MET A 246 -12.16 -18.37 -29.69
C MET A 246 -11.55 -19.06 -28.48
N ASN A 247 -11.85 -20.33 -28.30
CA ASN A 247 -11.15 -21.17 -27.34
C ASN A 247 -9.79 -21.59 -27.93
N VAL A 248 -8.71 -21.33 -27.20
CA VAL A 248 -7.34 -21.53 -27.70
C VAL A 248 -7.05 -23.00 -27.97
N SER A 249 -7.52 -23.90 -27.10
CA SER A 249 -7.23 -25.34 -27.21
C SER A 249 -8.02 -26.05 -28.32
N THR A 250 -9.23 -25.59 -28.63
CA THR A 250 -10.14 -26.26 -29.58
C THR A 250 -10.33 -25.51 -30.88
N THR A 251 -9.90 -24.24 -30.97
CA THR A 251 -10.16 -23.29 -32.07
C THR A 251 -11.65 -23.00 -32.33
N ALA A 252 -12.54 -23.46 -31.44
CA ALA A 252 -13.96 -23.21 -31.56
C ALA A 252 -14.25 -21.71 -31.38
N THR A 253 -15.00 -21.13 -32.32
CA THR A 253 -15.34 -19.69 -32.34
C THR A 253 -16.79 -19.44 -31.97
N THR A 254 -17.05 -18.36 -31.23
CA THR A 254 -18.39 -17.89 -30.85
C THR A 254 -18.51 -16.40 -31.19
N ARG A 255 -19.62 -16.00 -31.83
CA ARG A 255 -19.91 -14.58 -32.09
C ARG A 255 -20.47 -13.95 -30.81
N LEU A 256 -19.88 -12.85 -30.35
CA LEU A 256 -20.28 -12.16 -29.12
C LEU A 256 -21.21 -10.99 -29.40
N THR A 257 -20.97 -10.22 -30.46
CA THR A 257 -21.81 -9.09 -30.87
C THR A 257 -22.56 -9.40 -32.18
N ASN A 258 -23.79 -8.90 -32.32
CA ASN A 258 -24.56 -9.09 -33.54
C ASN A 258 -25.54 -7.94 -33.76
N ASN A 259 -25.08 -6.87 -34.39
CA ASN A 259 -25.92 -5.69 -34.66
C ASN A 259 -25.69 -5.17 -36.09
N ALA A 260 -26.18 -3.97 -36.39
CA ALA A 260 -26.10 -3.39 -37.73
C ALA A 260 -24.92 -2.43 -37.92
N VAL A 261 -24.18 -2.10 -36.84
CA VAL A 261 -23.00 -1.24 -36.86
C VAL A 261 -21.74 -2.09 -36.72
N SER A 262 -20.57 -1.47 -36.88
CA SER A 262 -19.30 -2.15 -36.65
C SER A 262 -18.90 -2.10 -35.18
N ASP A 263 -18.54 -3.26 -34.65
CA ASP A 263 -17.83 -3.44 -33.38
C ASP A 263 -16.43 -4.00 -33.67
N TYR A 264 -15.38 -3.40 -33.10
CA TYR A 264 -13.98 -3.75 -33.42
C TYR A 264 -13.00 -3.43 -32.28
N ASP A 265 -11.78 -3.94 -32.38
CA ASP A 265 -10.68 -3.78 -31.40
C ASP A 265 -11.04 -4.22 -29.97
N PRO A 266 -11.38 -5.51 -29.77
CA PRO A 266 -11.77 -6.01 -28.46
C PRO A 266 -10.57 -6.26 -27.55
N THR A 267 -10.79 -6.14 -26.25
CA THR A 267 -9.77 -6.41 -25.23
C THR A 267 -10.42 -6.76 -23.90
N TYR A 268 -9.78 -7.66 -23.14
CA TYR A 268 -10.29 -8.11 -21.85
C TYR A 268 -9.97 -7.11 -20.74
N SER A 269 -10.82 -7.05 -19.72
CA SER A 269 -10.43 -6.49 -18.41
C SER A 269 -9.32 -7.37 -17.78
N PRO A 270 -8.47 -6.82 -16.90
CA PRO A 270 -7.41 -7.59 -16.24
C PRO A 270 -7.89 -8.80 -15.42
N ASP A 271 -9.12 -8.76 -14.90
CA ASP A 271 -9.77 -9.89 -14.20
C ASP A 271 -10.50 -10.87 -15.15
N GLY A 272 -10.64 -10.51 -16.44
CA GLY A 272 -11.27 -11.30 -17.48
C GLY A 272 -12.79 -11.36 -17.43
N SER A 273 -13.43 -10.54 -16.58
CA SER A 273 -14.88 -10.51 -16.41
C SER A 273 -15.61 -9.66 -17.46
N VAL A 274 -14.89 -8.79 -18.17
CA VAL A 274 -15.40 -7.80 -19.13
C VAL A 274 -14.59 -7.84 -20.44
N ILE A 275 -15.22 -7.51 -21.57
CA ILE A 275 -14.54 -7.27 -22.85
C ILE A 275 -14.94 -5.91 -23.37
N ALA A 276 -14.01 -4.96 -23.39
CA ALA A 276 -14.18 -3.66 -24.04
C ALA A 276 -13.92 -3.77 -25.55
N PHE A 277 -14.56 -2.93 -26.37
CA PHE A 277 -14.36 -2.82 -27.81
C PHE A 277 -14.84 -1.43 -28.27
N VAL A 278 -14.59 -1.03 -29.52
CA VAL A 278 -15.17 0.19 -30.13
C VAL A 278 -16.45 -0.15 -30.88
N SER A 279 -17.49 0.65 -30.72
CA SER A 279 -18.72 0.57 -31.52
C SER A 279 -18.97 1.85 -32.31
N ASP A 280 -19.42 1.72 -33.57
CA ASP A 280 -19.85 2.84 -34.42
C ASP A 280 -21.25 3.41 -34.01
N ARG A 281 -21.84 2.94 -32.91
CA ARG A 281 -23.10 3.48 -32.36
C ARG A 281 -22.82 4.79 -31.61
N GLY A 282 -23.53 5.87 -31.95
CA GLY A 282 -23.57 7.10 -31.15
C GLY A 282 -22.55 8.19 -31.49
N GLY A 283 -21.55 7.90 -32.33
CA GLY A 283 -20.53 8.88 -32.71
C GLY A 283 -19.42 8.98 -31.68
N ASP A 284 -18.33 8.30 -31.99
CA ASP A 284 -16.94 8.55 -31.59
C ASP A 284 -16.26 7.62 -30.57
N LEU A 285 -16.93 6.83 -29.72
CA LEU A 285 -16.36 5.68 -28.98
C LEU A 285 -17.51 5.02 -28.17
N GLY A 286 -17.41 3.73 -27.85
CA GLY A 286 -18.41 3.06 -27.01
C GLY A 286 -17.83 1.82 -26.36
N VAL A 287 -17.57 1.89 -25.05
CA VAL A 287 -17.06 0.80 -24.19
C VAL A 287 -18.22 -0.10 -23.78
N PHE A 288 -18.03 -1.43 -23.74
CA PHE A 288 -19.07 -2.40 -23.38
C PHE A 288 -18.56 -3.50 -22.45
N GLN A 289 -19.50 -4.14 -21.74
CA GLN A 289 -19.30 -5.30 -20.88
C GLN A 289 -19.94 -6.55 -21.50
N VAL A 290 -19.27 -7.71 -21.42
CA VAL A 290 -19.81 -8.99 -21.93
C VAL A 290 -20.11 -9.94 -20.78
N GLY A 291 -21.41 -10.16 -20.54
CA GLY A 291 -21.90 -11.13 -19.56
C GLY A 291 -23.37 -11.50 -19.80
N GLY A 292 -23.64 -12.32 -20.83
CA GLY A 292 -24.91 -13.06 -20.96
C GLY A 292 -26.17 -12.25 -21.31
N GLY A 293 -26.14 -11.44 -22.37
CA GLY A 293 -27.30 -10.72 -22.90
C GLY A 293 -26.94 -9.92 -24.16
N GLU A 294 -27.94 -9.31 -24.82
CA GLU A 294 -27.67 -8.26 -25.82
C GLU A 294 -26.84 -7.15 -25.15
N PRO A 295 -25.75 -6.66 -25.77
CA PRO A 295 -24.90 -5.63 -25.18
C PRO A 295 -25.72 -4.40 -24.79
N ALA A 296 -25.68 -4.00 -23.51
CA ALA A 296 -26.34 -2.78 -23.04
C ALA A 296 -25.59 -1.56 -23.58
N LEU A 297 -26.26 -0.77 -24.43
CA LEU A 297 -25.75 0.50 -24.95
C LEU A 297 -25.65 1.51 -23.81
N ILE A 298 -24.44 2.00 -23.53
CA ILE A 298 -24.24 3.21 -22.74
C ILE A 298 -24.40 4.39 -23.71
N ASP A 299 -25.38 5.24 -23.44
CA ASP A 299 -25.92 6.22 -24.38
C ASP A 299 -25.18 7.56 -24.19
N SER A 300 -24.24 7.83 -25.10
CA SER A 300 -23.58 9.12 -25.37
C SER A 300 -22.23 9.40 -24.68
N ALA A 301 -21.42 10.22 -25.37
CA ALA A 301 -20.05 10.65 -25.02
C ALA A 301 -19.90 11.41 -23.68
N GLU A 302 -20.96 11.52 -22.87
CA GLU A 302 -20.90 12.02 -21.49
C GLU A 302 -20.88 10.88 -20.45
N ASP A 303 -21.18 9.63 -20.84
CA ASP A 303 -21.27 8.45 -19.96
C ASP A 303 -20.18 7.39 -20.23
N ASP A 304 -19.04 7.75 -20.84
CA ASP A 304 -17.85 6.89 -21.03
C ASP A 304 -17.18 6.41 -19.69
N PHE A 305 -17.85 6.58 -18.56
CA PHE A 305 -17.31 6.53 -17.19
C PHE A 305 -18.14 5.65 -16.25
N ASP A 306 -18.66 4.52 -16.73
CA ASP A 306 -19.40 3.60 -15.86
C ASP A 306 -18.43 2.89 -14.88
N PRO A 307 -18.59 3.06 -13.54
CA PRO A 307 -17.83 2.35 -12.51
C PRO A 307 -18.04 0.82 -12.54
N SER A 308 -18.82 0.26 -13.46
CA SER A 308 -19.01 -1.17 -13.67
C SER A 308 -17.92 -1.87 -14.51
N TRP A 309 -16.87 -1.15 -14.94
CA TRP A 309 -15.79 -1.68 -15.79
C TRP A 309 -14.77 -2.57 -15.04
N GLY A 310 -14.75 -2.51 -13.70
CA GLY A 310 -14.00 -3.42 -12.83
C GLY A 310 -14.75 -3.71 -11.53
N PRO A 311 -14.33 -4.69 -10.70
CA PRO A 311 -14.79 -4.75 -9.32
C PRO A 311 -14.44 -3.43 -8.61
N ALA A 312 -15.22 -3.02 -7.60
CA ALA A 312 -14.87 -1.88 -6.76
C ALA A 312 -13.42 -2.02 -6.31
N TYR A 313 -12.58 -1.01 -6.57
CA TYR A 313 -11.23 -1.00 -6.06
C TYR A 313 -11.26 -1.03 -4.54
N VAL A 314 -10.35 -1.80 -3.97
CA VAL A 314 -10.02 -1.65 -2.56
C VAL A 314 -9.19 -0.38 -2.48
N GLU A 315 -9.77 0.65 -1.89
CA GLU A 315 -9.07 1.91 -1.66
C GLU A 315 -8.44 1.90 -0.28
N CYS A 316 -7.27 2.50 -0.15
CA CYS A 316 -6.71 2.90 1.13
C CYS A 316 -6.61 4.41 1.14
N GLN A 317 -7.26 5.06 2.11
CA GLN A 317 -7.31 6.52 2.24
C GLN A 317 -7.73 7.29 0.95
N GLY A 318 -8.58 6.68 0.12
CA GLY A 318 -9.05 7.28 -1.14
C GLY A 318 -8.07 7.13 -2.32
N LEU A 319 -7.03 6.32 -2.17
CA LEU A 319 -6.13 5.92 -3.24
C LEU A 319 -6.35 4.43 -3.60
N PRO A 320 -6.28 4.04 -4.88
CA PRO A 320 -6.36 2.64 -5.27
C PRO A 320 -5.16 1.84 -4.73
N ALA A 321 -5.43 0.74 -4.03
CA ALA A 321 -4.36 -0.11 -3.49
C ALA A 321 -3.53 -0.79 -4.59
N THR A 322 -2.19 -0.67 -4.51
CA THR A 322 -1.21 -1.40 -5.33
C THR A 322 -0.97 -2.80 -4.79
N ILE A 323 -1.15 -3.00 -3.47
CA ILE A 323 -1.01 -4.26 -2.75
C ILE A 323 -2.26 -4.47 -1.90
N VAL A 324 -2.91 -5.63 -2.08
CA VAL A 324 -4.17 -5.96 -1.39
C VAL A 324 -4.02 -7.32 -0.71
N GLY A 325 -4.29 -7.37 0.59
CA GLY A 325 -4.38 -8.58 1.40
C GLY A 325 -5.65 -9.38 1.09
N THR A 326 -6.10 -10.20 2.04
CA THR A 326 -7.35 -10.97 1.92
C THR A 326 -8.33 -10.62 3.02
N ASN A 327 -9.61 -10.98 2.85
CA ASN A 327 -10.65 -10.61 3.83
C ASN A 327 -10.70 -11.53 5.08
N ALA A 328 -9.76 -12.46 5.27
CA ALA A 328 -9.93 -13.48 6.30
C ALA A 328 -8.65 -14.12 6.87
N ALA A 329 -7.45 -13.74 6.42
CA ALA A 329 -6.23 -14.37 6.89
C ALA A 329 -5.34 -13.33 7.59
N ASN A 330 -4.57 -13.78 8.58
CA ASN A 330 -3.50 -12.98 9.13
C ASN A 330 -2.31 -13.09 8.18
N GLU A 331 -1.86 -11.97 7.65
CA GLU A 331 -0.90 -11.92 6.56
C GLU A 331 0.36 -11.17 6.97
N THR A 332 1.48 -11.53 6.34
CA THR A 332 2.68 -10.70 6.35
C THR A 332 2.77 -10.04 4.99
N ILE A 333 2.53 -8.72 4.98
CA ILE A 333 2.49 -7.93 3.75
C ILE A 333 3.76 -7.08 3.72
N VAL A 334 4.50 -7.19 2.63
CA VAL A 334 5.75 -6.45 2.43
C VAL A 334 5.63 -5.70 1.11
N GLY A 335 5.76 -4.38 1.17
CA GLY A 335 5.79 -3.51 0.01
C GLY A 335 7.11 -3.59 -0.76
N THR A 336 7.21 -2.74 -1.77
CA THR A 336 8.36 -2.63 -2.65
C THR A 336 9.26 -1.47 -2.19
N PRO A 337 10.47 -1.31 -2.75
CA PRO A 337 11.31 -0.13 -2.46
C PRO A 337 10.83 1.19 -3.10
N GLY A 338 9.60 1.27 -3.60
CA GLY A 338 8.99 2.46 -4.17
C GLY A 338 7.60 2.68 -3.59
N PRO A 339 6.95 3.83 -3.87
CA PRO A 339 5.70 4.20 -3.23
C PRO A 339 4.59 3.18 -3.52
N ASP A 340 4.03 2.61 -2.46
CA ASP A 340 2.97 1.63 -2.46
C ASP A 340 1.70 2.13 -1.79
N VAL A 341 0.57 1.55 -2.17
CA VAL A 341 -0.71 1.72 -1.48
C VAL A 341 -1.15 0.33 -1.02
N ILE A 342 -1.04 0.07 0.27
CA ILE A 342 -1.25 -1.22 0.90
C ILE A 342 -2.59 -1.22 1.62
N ASN A 343 -3.42 -2.24 1.38
CA ASN A 343 -4.64 -2.49 2.15
C ASN A 343 -4.70 -3.95 2.61
N GLY A 344 -4.60 -4.19 3.92
CA GLY A 344 -4.64 -5.53 4.53
C GLY A 344 -5.98 -6.25 4.40
N LEU A 345 -7.07 -5.48 4.26
CA LEU A 345 -8.46 -5.92 4.23
C LEU A 345 -8.95 -6.52 5.55
N GLY A 346 -8.69 -7.80 5.83
CA GLY A 346 -9.27 -8.43 7.01
C GLY A 346 -8.45 -9.58 7.56
N GLY A 347 -8.25 -9.58 8.86
CA GLY A 347 -7.23 -10.40 9.52
C GLY A 347 -6.43 -9.52 10.48
N SER A 348 -5.56 -10.12 11.28
CA SER A 348 -4.56 -9.36 12.03
C SER A 348 -3.25 -9.42 11.28
N ASP A 349 -2.94 -8.36 10.54
CA ASP A 349 -1.86 -8.32 9.58
C ASP A 349 -0.59 -7.69 10.14
N PHE A 350 0.55 -8.12 9.61
CA PHE A 350 1.87 -7.54 9.88
C PHE A 350 2.41 -6.93 8.60
N ILE A 351 2.50 -5.60 8.56
CA ILE A 351 2.72 -4.82 7.34
C ILE A 351 4.05 -4.06 7.42
N SER A 352 4.84 -4.15 6.36
CA SER A 352 6.04 -3.35 6.14
C SER A 352 5.90 -2.67 4.78
N GLY A 353 5.98 -1.34 4.74
CA GLY A 353 5.95 -0.56 3.49
C GLY A 353 7.18 -0.84 2.62
N GLY A 354 8.34 -1.03 3.27
CA GLY A 354 9.62 -1.13 2.59
C GLY A 354 10.25 0.26 2.56
N GLY A 355 10.75 0.67 1.40
CA GLY A 355 11.27 2.03 1.25
C GLY A 355 10.40 2.80 0.26
N GLY A 356 10.34 4.12 0.38
CA GLY A 356 9.44 4.93 -0.44
C GLY A 356 8.45 5.66 0.44
N ALA A 357 7.42 6.23 -0.18
CA ALA A 357 6.35 6.93 0.54
C ALA A 357 5.08 6.11 0.35
N ASP A 358 4.71 5.37 1.38
CA ASP A 358 3.66 4.36 1.30
C ASP A 358 2.36 4.84 1.94
N VAL A 359 1.23 4.28 1.52
CA VAL A 359 -0.08 4.53 2.13
C VAL A 359 -0.63 3.21 2.61
N ILE A 360 -0.78 3.07 3.93
CA ILE A 360 -1.02 1.78 4.59
C ILE A 360 -2.37 1.80 5.32
N CYS A 361 -3.22 0.83 5.03
CA CYS A 361 -4.44 0.55 5.77
C CYS A 361 -4.40 -0.89 6.29
N GLY A 362 -4.69 -1.07 7.58
CA GLY A 362 -4.81 -2.39 8.19
C GLY A 362 -6.08 -3.10 7.70
N GLY A 363 -7.20 -2.39 7.75
CA GLY A 363 -8.51 -2.92 7.44
C GLY A 363 -9.24 -3.37 8.70
N SER A 364 -9.73 -4.61 8.75
CA SER A 364 -10.43 -5.14 9.91
C SER A 364 -9.60 -6.18 10.64
N GLY A 365 -9.33 -5.94 11.91
CA GLY A 365 -8.65 -6.90 12.77
C GLY A 365 -7.81 -6.17 13.79
N VAL A 366 -6.59 -6.66 14.02
CA VAL A 366 -5.59 -5.99 14.85
C VAL A 366 -4.32 -5.99 14.03
N ASP A 367 -4.01 -4.86 13.44
CA ASP A 367 -2.99 -4.73 12.42
C ASP A 367 -1.74 -4.06 13.01
N SER A 368 -0.57 -4.46 12.51
CA SER A 368 0.73 -3.99 13.00
C SER A 368 1.58 -3.51 11.84
N VAL A 369 2.05 -2.26 11.92
CA VAL A 369 3.02 -1.70 10.98
C VAL A 369 4.41 -1.74 11.61
N THR A 370 5.42 -2.14 10.84
CA THR A 370 6.81 -2.25 11.30
C THR A 370 7.78 -1.44 10.46
N TYR A 371 8.75 -0.82 11.14
CA TYR A 371 9.89 -0.12 10.58
C TYR A 371 11.22 -0.81 10.90
N SER A 372 11.18 -2.10 11.26
CA SER A 372 12.36 -2.88 11.68
C SER A 372 13.52 -2.96 10.65
N ASP A 373 13.28 -2.57 9.40
CA ASP A 373 14.27 -2.48 8.33
C ASP A 373 14.95 -1.10 8.20
N HIS A 374 14.55 -0.12 9.02
CA HIS A 374 15.10 1.23 9.04
C HIS A 374 16.21 1.37 10.08
N GLU A 375 17.43 1.71 9.67
CA GLU A 375 18.57 1.83 10.60
C GLU A 375 18.59 3.16 11.39
N ASP A 376 17.94 4.19 10.87
CA ASP A 376 17.81 5.52 11.48
C ASP A 376 16.44 5.67 12.16
N GLY A 377 16.32 6.67 13.05
CA GLY A 377 15.11 6.88 13.85
C GLY A 377 13.88 7.26 13.02
N VAL A 378 12.74 6.65 13.33
CA VAL A 378 11.44 6.86 12.69
C VAL A 378 10.49 7.71 13.53
N THR A 379 9.51 8.33 12.90
CA THR A 379 8.43 9.04 13.61
C THR A 379 7.10 8.62 13.04
N ALA A 380 6.33 7.80 13.76
CA ALA A 380 5.06 7.25 13.33
C ALA A 380 3.91 7.59 14.28
N ASP A 381 2.73 7.89 13.74
CA ASP A 381 1.58 8.45 14.47
C ASP A 381 0.25 7.89 13.97
N LEU A 382 -0.53 7.24 14.85
CA LEU A 382 -1.82 6.64 14.54
C LEU A 382 -3.02 7.59 14.74
N THR A 383 -2.85 8.80 15.27
CA THR A 383 -3.95 9.70 15.71
C THR A 383 -4.85 10.25 14.58
N GLY A 384 -4.59 9.89 13.33
CA GLY A 384 -5.57 10.02 12.24
C GLY A 384 -5.40 11.25 11.34
N GLY A 385 -4.20 11.49 10.82
CA GLY A 385 -3.95 12.45 9.74
C GLY A 385 -3.73 11.78 8.38
N ILE A 386 -4.20 12.41 7.29
CA ILE A 386 -3.57 12.24 5.97
C ILE A 386 -2.26 13.02 6.03
N GLY A 387 -1.17 12.36 6.45
CA GLY A 387 0.18 12.88 6.29
C GLY A 387 1.17 12.52 7.40
N ASP A 388 2.29 11.93 6.93
CA ASP A 388 3.65 12.07 7.43
C ASP A 388 3.91 11.37 8.79
N ASP A 389 4.03 10.04 8.72
CA ASP A 389 4.31 9.11 9.83
C ASP A 389 5.49 8.14 9.54
N GLY A 390 6.32 8.50 8.55
CA GLY A 390 7.62 7.87 8.27
C GLY A 390 8.79 8.80 8.62
N SER A 391 10.02 8.39 8.35
CA SER A 391 11.25 9.11 8.75
C SER A 391 11.76 10.11 7.68
N ASP A 392 12.73 10.96 8.03
CA ASP A 392 13.42 11.82 7.03
C ASP A 392 14.09 11.02 5.89
N GLU A 393 14.29 9.70 6.06
CA GLU A 393 14.87 8.79 5.07
C GLU A 393 13.94 8.55 3.85
N ASP A 394 12.62 8.75 4.02
CA ASP A 394 11.61 8.44 2.99
C ASP A 394 11.43 9.59 1.99
N GLY A 395 11.87 10.79 2.37
CA GLY A 395 11.93 11.96 1.50
C GLY A 395 11.56 13.27 2.19
N PRO A 396 11.52 14.38 1.45
CA PRO A 396 11.08 15.67 2.01
C PRO A 396 9.63 15.62 2.47
N LEU A 397 9.27 16.40 3.50
CA LEU A 397 7.89 16.62 3.98
C LEU A 397 6.84 16.52 2.86
N GLY A 398 5.97 15.50 2.94
CA GLY A 398 5.03 15.10 1.88
C GLY A 398 5.45 13.91 1.00
N ALA A 399 6.56 13.24 1.33
CA ALA A 399 7.04 11.99 0.73
C ALA A 399 7.38 10.94 1.81
N ARG A 400 6.65 10.96 2.93
CA ARG A 400 6.75 9.96 3.99
C ARG A 400 5.52 9.06 3.95
N ASP A 401 5.58 7.98 4.71
CA ASP A 401 4.44 7.08 4.85
C ASP A 401 3.19 7.80 5.38
N SER A 402 2.05 7.17 5.11
CA SER A 402 0.75 7.51 5.66
C SER A 402 0.01 6.24 6.08
N ILE A 403 -0.10 6.05 7.39
CA ILE A 403 -0.78 4.97 8.08
C ILE A 403 -2.21 5.42 8.41
N ALA A 404 -3.18 4.58 8.10
CA ALA A 404 -4.57 4.83 8.44
C ALA A 404 -4.84 4.55 9.92
N ALA A 405 -5.85 5.24 10.46
CA ALA A 405 -6.28 5.08 11.86
C ALA A 405 -6.91 3.70 12.18
N ASP A 406 -7.00 2.81 11.19
CA ASP A 406 -7.42 1.41 11.34
C ASP A 406 -6.22 0.46 11.53
N VAL A 407 -5.06 1.00 11.89
CA VAL A 407 -3.90 0.27 12.41
C VAL A 407 -3.83 0.48 13.90
N GLU A 408 -3.57 -0.60 14.64
CA GLU A 408 -3.53 -0.59 16.11
C GLU A 408 -2.12 -0.65 16.69
N ASN A 409 -1.12 -1.16 15.96
CA ASN A 409 0.21 -1.38 16.52
C ASN A 409 1.32 -0.82 15.63
N LEU A 410 2.36 -0.30 16.29
CA LEU A 410 3.59 0.18 15.65
C LEU A 410 4.82 -0.49 16.25
N SER A 411 5.78 -0.80 15.39
CA SER A 411 7.11 -1.22 15.80
C SER A 411 8.16 -0.39 15.09
N GLY A 412 9.08 0.16 15.86
CA GLY A 412 10.24 0.89 15.39
C GLY A 412 11.33 0.01 14.78
N GLY A 413 12.52 0.59 14.67
CA GLY A 413 13.75 -0.04 14.23
C GLY A 413 14.86 0.05 15.30
N PRO A 414 16.14 -0.11 14.91
CA PRO A 414 17.29 0.11 15.79
C PRO A 414 17.72 1.59 15.96
N GLY A 415 16.93 2.55 15.50
CA GLY A 415 17.18 3.98 15.64
C GLY A 415 16.39 4.59 16.81
N ASN A 416 16.63 5.87 17.11
CA ASN A 416 15.85 6.57 18.14
C ASN A 416 14.49 6.98 17.58
N ASP A 417 13.46 6.22 17.92
CA ASP A 417 12.14 6.29 17.31
C ASP A 417 11.16 7.15 18.12
N THR A 418 10.11 7.62 17.46
CA THR A 418 8.99 8.33 18.08
C THR A 418 7.69 7.72 17.59
N LEU A 419 7.02 6.92 18.42
CA LEU A 419 5.78 6.23 18.08
C LEU A 419 4.63 6.79 18.91
N THR A 420 3.51 7.11 18.25
CA THR A 420 2.31 7.64 18.89
C THR A 420 1.10 6.79 18.50
N GLY A 421 0.40 6.27 19.50
CA GLY A 421 -0.87 5.57 19.36
C GLY A 421 -2.05 6.53 19.08
N ASN A 422 -3.25 5.99 19.06
CA ASN A 422 -4.48 6.71 18.81
C ASN A 422 -5.42 6.65 20.04
N SER A 423 -6.72 6.45 19.81
CA SER A 423 -7.72 6.39 20.88
C SER A 423 -8.29 4.97 21.06
N GLN A 424 -7.55 3.98 20.59
CA GLN A 424 -7.83 2.55 20.69
C GLN A 424 -6.65 1.90 21.41
N ASP A 425 -6.85 0.72 21.98
CA ASP A 425 -5.79 -0.09 22.56
C ASP A 425 -4.64 -0.32 21.55
N ASN A 426 -3.45 0.20 21.85
CA ASN A 426 -2.29 0.16 20.95
C ASN A 426 -1.12 -0.63 21.52
N GLY A 427 -0.44 -1.38 20.65
CA GLY A 427 0.86 -1.98 20.93
C GLY A 427 1.99 -1.19 20.29
N LEU A 428 2.86 -0.58 21.09
CA LEU A 428 4.00 0.22 20.63
C LEU A 428 5.31 -0.41 21.09
N VAL A 429 6.24 -0.63 20.16
CA VAL A 429 7.54 -1.25 20.44
C VAL A 429 8.67 -0.43 19.84
N GLY A 430 9.60 0.07 20.66
CA GLY A 430 10.78 0.84 20.24
C GLY A 430 11.88 -0.03 19.63
N TYR A 431 12.36 -1.03 20.37
CA TYR A 431 13.50 -1.92 20.09
C TYR A 431 14.85 -1.40 20.56
N ALA A 432 15.62 -0.71 19.72
CA ALA A 432 16.94 -0.26 20.14
C ALA A 432 17.12 1.18 19.73
N GLY A 433 17.76 1.98 20.58
CA GLY A 433 17.77 3.43 20.42
C GLY A 433 17.07 4.07 21.62
N ASP A 434 17.27 5.37 21.80
CA ASP A 434 16.55 6.11 22.85
C ASP A 434 15.18 6.53 22.28
N ASP A 435 14.16 5.73 22.58
CA ASP A 435 12.85 5.80 21.95
C ASP A 435 11.86 6.65 22.74
N ARG A 436 10.86 7.17 22.04
CA ARG A 436 9.74 7.88 22.63
C ARG A 436 8.42 7.25 22.22
N LEU A 437 7.73 6.64 23.16
CA LEU A 437 6.44 5.96 22.95
C LEU A 437 5.32 6.70 23.69
N VAL A 438 4.20 6.94 23.01
CA VAL A 438 3.01 7.58 23.59
C VAL A 438 1.78 6.77 23.20
N GLY A 439 1.11 6.13 24.16
CA GLY A 439 -0.09 5.31 23.95
C GLY A 439 -1.28 6.16 23.52
N GLY A 440 -1.78 7.01 24.43
CA GLY A 440 -2.87 7.93 24.14
C GLY A 440 -4.09 7.65 24.99
N VAL A 441 -5.15 7.11 24.38
CA VAL A 441 -6.35 6.68 25.12
C VAL A 441 -6.60 5.24 24.75
N GLY A 442 -6.93 4.39 25.72
CA GLY A 442 -7.14 2.96 25.53
C GLY A 442 -6.22 2.16 26.46
N GLU A 443 -6.42 0.85 26.54
CA GLU A 443 -5.52 0.00 27.32
C GLU A 443 -4.28 -0.29 26.46
N ASP A 444 -3.20 0.49 26.62
CA ASP A 444 -2.03 0.43 25.75
C ASP A 444 -0.92 -0.49 26.29
N PHE A 445 -0.12 -1.03 25.38
CA PHE A 445 1.04 -1.87 25.67
C PHE A 445 2.31 -1.27 25.05
N LEU A 446 3.20 -0.73 25.87
CA LEU A 446 4.40 0.01 25.45
C LEU A 446 5.68 -0.69 25.91
N LEU A 447 6.59 -0.98 24.97
CA LEU A 447 7.91 -1.55 25.25
C LEU A 447 9.06 -0.76 24.62
N GLY A 448 9.96 -0.21 25.44
CA GLY A 448 11.16 0.51 25.01
C GLY A 448 12.24 -0.41 24.44
N TYR A 449 12.64 -1.41 25.24
CA TYR A 449 13.71 -2.40 24.99
C TYR A 449 15.13 -1.90 25.32
N SER A 450 15.90 -1.36 24.38
CA SER A 450 17.32 -1.02 24.63
C SER A 450 17.61 0.43 24.32
N GLY A 451 17.91 1.23 25.33
CA GLY A 451 18.19 2.66 25.20
C GLY A 451 17.57 3.41 26.35
N ASP A 452 17.86 4.71 26.46
CA ASP A 452 17.25 5.53 27.52
C ASP A 452 15.87 6.02 27.05
N ASP A 453 14.82 5.25 27.33
CA ASP A 453 13.50 5.41 26.69
C ASP A 453 12.55 6.35 27.45
N VAL A 454 11.59 6.92 26.73
CA VAL A 454 10.50 7.72 27.30
C VAL A 454 9.15 7.14 26.92
N LEU A 455 8.49 6.51 27.88
CA LEU A 455 7.17 5.89 27.72
C LEU A 455 6.10 6.72 28.42
N VAL A 456 4.97 6.93 27.75
CA VAL A 456 3.79 7.62 28.29
C VAL A 456 2.57 6.79 27.91
N GLY A 457 1.88 6.24 28.91
CA GLY A 457 0.67 5.43 28.72
C GLY A 457 -0.48 6.30 28.21
N GLY A 458 -1.13 7.01 29.13
CA GLY A 458 -2.16 7.99 28.78
C GLY A 458 -3.37 7.89 29.67
N ASP A 459 -4.55 7.78 29.06
CA ASP A 459 -5.79 7.49 29.77
C ASP A 459 -6.11 5.98 29.65
N ASP A 460 -6.71 5.40 30.69
CA ASP A 460 -7.07 3.97 30.84
C ASP A 460 -5.89 3.08 31.32
N ASP A 461 -6.14 1.79 31.60
CA ASP A 461 -5.17 0.92 32.28
C ASP A 461 -4.06 0.43 31.31
N ASP A 462 -2.82 0.91 31.50
CA ASP A 462 -1.70 0.64 30.59
C ASP A 462 -0.68 -0.38 31.13
N GLU A 463 0.03 -1.06 30.23
CA GLU A 463 1.21 -1.89 30.54
C GLU A 463 2.47 -1.32 29.88
N LEU A 464 3.43 -0.87 30.70
CA LEU A 464 4.62 -0.15 30.26
C LEU A 464 5.91 -0.84 30.73
N GLY A 465 6.85 -1.08 29.81
CA GLY A 465 8.14 -1.70 30.09
C GLY A 465 9.32 -1.00 29.41
N GLY A 466 10.25 -0.46 30.20
CA GLY A 466 11.47 0.19 29.70
C GLY A 466 12.54 -0.80 29.20
N PHE A 467 12.84 -1.80 30.04
CA PHE A 467 13.85 -2.86 29.86
C PHE A 467 15.32 -2.47 30.11
N GLU A 468 16.14 -2.13 29.11
CA GLU A 468 17.57 -1.84 29.29
C GLU A 468 17.84 -0.36 29.02
N GLY A 469 18.29 0.40 30.02
CA GLY A 469 18.61 1.82 29.89
C GLY A 469 18.11 2.61 31.09
N ASP A 470 18.45 3.90 31.18
CA ASP A 470 17.93 4.78 32.24
C ASP A 470 16.59 5.39 31.77
N ASP A 471 15.48 4.71 32.05
CA ASP A 471 14.19 5.00 31.43
C ASP A 471 13.37 6.08 32.17
N THR A 472 12.41 6.67 31.46
CA THR A 472 11.38 7.53 32.05
C THR A 472 9.99 7.07 31.63
N ILE A 473 9.25 6.49 32.57
CA ILE A 473 7.94 5.88 32.32
C ILE A 473 6.85 6.61 33.11
N ARG A 474 5.76 6.98 32.44
CA ARG A 474 4.58 7.60 33.05
C ARG A 474 3.31 6.87 32.63
N GLY A 475 2.59 6.29 33.58
CA GLY A 475 1.26 5.70 33.35
C GLY A 475 0.22 6.77 33.04
N ASN A 476 0.09 7.75 33.93
CA ASN A 476 -0.91 8.83 33.95
C ASN A 476 -2.28 8.37 34.51
N ASP A 477 -3.38 8.49 33.78
CA ASP A 477 -4.71 8.23 34.34
C ASP A 477 -5.06 6.75 34.11
N GLY A 478 -5.10 5.90 35.12
CA GLY A 478 -5.35 4.48 34.90
C GLY A 478 -4.85 3.61 36.06
N SER A 479 -5.24 2.35 36.10
CA SER A 479 -4.63 1.38 37.00
C SER A 479 -3.46 0.69 36.30
N ASP A 480 -2.29 1.31 36.32
CA ASP A 480 -1.20 0.97 35.41
C ASP A 480 -0.26 -0.12 35.95
N LEU A 481 0.35 -0.86 35.03
CA LEU A 481 1.48 -1.76 35.28
C LEU A 481 2.76 -1.16 34.71
N VAL A 482 3.64 -0.67 35.58
CA VAL A 482 4.89 0.00 35.19
C VAL A 482 6.11 -0.83 35.58
N THR A 483 6.96 -1.16 34.62
CA THR A 483 8.24 -1.86 34.84
C THR A 483 9.41 -1.07 34.25
N GLY A 484 10.36 -0.67 35.08
CA GLY A 484 11.61 -0.02 34.66
C GLY A 484 12.52 -1.00 33.94
N GLY A 485 13.29 -1.80 34.68
CA GLY A 485 14.08 -2.88 34.11
C GLY A 485 15.51 -2.88 34.62
N TYR A 486 16.48 -2.59 33.77
CA TYR A 486 17.89 -2.46 34.07
C TYR A 486 18.31 -1.02 33.80
N GLY A 487 18.77 -0.32 34.83
CA GLY A 487 19.18 1.08 34.72
C GLY A 487 18.62 1.87 35.89
N ASP A 488 18.98 3.15 35.99
CA ASP A 488 18.44 4.02 37.05
C ASP A 488 17.18 4.72 36.53
N ASP A 489 16.01 4.09 36.76
CA ASP A 489 14.76 4.47 36.10
C ASP A 489 13.97 5.57 36.84
N ASN A 490 13.14 6.30 36.11
CA ASN A 490 12.18 7.25 36.67
C ASN A 490 10.74 6.80 36.37
N LEU A 491 10.07 6.23 37.37
CA LEU A 491 8.78 5.59 37.25
C LEU A 491 7.69 6.38 37.97
N TYR A 492 6.65 6.73 37.22
CA TYR A 492 5.47 7.43 37.71
C TYR A 492 4.24 6.61 37.34
N GLY A 493 3.44 6.22 38.33
CA GLY A 493 2.13 5.59 38.14
C GLY A 493 1.16 6.62 37.58
N GLY A 494 0.52 7.40 38.45
CA GLY A 494 -0.23 8.57 38.08
C GLY A 494 -1.46 8.72 38.96
N ASP A 495 -2.64 8.90 38.36
CA ASP A 495 -3.92 8.84 39.05
C ASP A 495 -4.47 7.41 38.96
N ASP A 496 -5.26 6.98 39.95
CA ASP A 496 -5.76 5.61 40.16
C ASP A 496 -4.69 4.63 40.71
N ASN A 497 -4.96 3.31 40.75
CA ASN A 497 -4.16 2.39 41.59
C ASN A 497 -3.12 1.65 40.75
N ASP A 498 -1.85 1.96 40.99
CA ASP A 498 -0.75 1.49 40.14
C ASP A 498 0.06 0.36 40.77
N SER A 499 0.69 -0.45 39.91
CA SER A 499 1.67 -1.47 40.27
C SER A 499 3.00 -1.16 39.58
N ILE A 500 4.01 -0.78 40.37
CA ILE A 500 5.29 -0.27 39.86
C ILE A 500 6.45 -1.16 40.30
N SER A 501 7.33 -1.53 39.38
CA SER A 501 8.56 -2.31 39.62
C SER A 501 9.76 -1.63 38.98
N GLY A 502 10.74 -1.20 39.78
CA GLY A 502 12.03 -0.69 39.28
C GLY A 502 12.94 -1.78 38.72
N SER A 503 12.83 -3.00 39.26
CA SER A 503 13.66 -4.16 38.90
C SER A 503 15.14 -4.00 39.28
N ARG A 504 16.03 -3.48 38.45
CA ARG A 504 17.47 -3.41 38.75
C ARG A 504 18.04 -2.04 38.43
N GLY A 505 18.40 -1.34 39.49
CA GLY A 505 19.20 -0.12 39.45
C GLY A 505 18.84 0.72 40.64
N GLY A 506 19.15 2.00 40.60
CA GLY A 506 18.71 2.96 41.60
C GLY A 506 17.50 3.74 41.12
N ASP A 507 16.31 3.18 41.34
CA ASP A 507 15.10 3.66 40.68
C ASP A 507 14.38 4.75 41.48
N TYR A 508 13.75 5.70 40.80
CA TYR A 508 12.82 6.65 41.42
C TYR A 508 11.39 6.19 41.17
N ILE A 509 10.63 5.90 42.24
CA ILE A 509 9.27 5.36 42.17
C ILE A 509 8.28 6.31 42.84
N ALA A 510 7.32 6.82 42.06
CA ALA A 510 6.18 7.58 42.54
C ALA A 510 4.88 6.91 42.06
N GLY A 511 4.03 6.48 43.01
CA GLY A 511 2.68 5.99 42.72
C GLY A 511 1.82 7.11 42.19
N GLY A 512 1.32 7.96 43.08
CA GLY A 512 0.70 9.22 42.70
C GLY A 512 -0.58 9.46 43.48
N GLY A 513 -1.70 9.55 42.78
CA GLY A 513 -3.01 9.68 43.38
C GLY A 513 -3.76 8.36 43.34
N GLY A 514 -3.76 7.57 44.40
CA GLY A 514 -4.43 6.29 44.36
C GLY A 514 -4.11 5.46 45.58
N VAL A 515 -4.07 4.14 45.39
CA VAL A 515 -3.56 3.17 46.36
C VAL A 515 -2.56 2.29 45.63
N ASP A 516 -1.30 2.72 45.68
CA ASP A 516 -0.28 2.22 44.77
C ASP A 516 0.59 1.15 45.43
N ILE A 517 1.23 0.31 44.62
CA ILE A 517 2.12 -0.76 45.06
C ILE A 517 3.49 -0.57 44.41
N ALA A 518 4.54 -0.47 45.24
CA ALA A 518 5.90 -0.74 44.78
C ALA A 518 6.22 -2.23 44.99
N SER A 519 6.62 -2.92 43.92
CA SER A 519 6.82 -4.36 43.88
C SER A 519 8.28 -4.75 43.67
N TYR A 520 8.78 -5.62 44.54
CA TYR A 520 10.13 -6.19 44.51
C TYR A 520 10.13 -7.71 44.25
N LEU A 521 9.02 -8.23 43.71
CA LEU A 521 8.79 -9.67 43.52
C LEU A 521 9.85 -10.36 42.65
N ASP A 522 10.46 -9.64 41.72
CA ASP A 522 11.45 -10.13 40.77
C ASP A 522 12.90 -10.08 41.31
N HIS A 523 13.10 -9.51 42.50
CA HIS A 523 14.41 -9.36 43.10
C HIS A 523 14.98 -10.71 43.57
N GLY A 524 16.24 -10.95 43.23
CA GLY A 524 16.96 -12.17 43.61
C GLY A 524 17.46 -12.19 45.06
N ALA A 525 17.41 -11.07 45.76
CA ALA A 525 17.89 -10.85 47.13
C ALA A 525 16.80 -10.18 47.98
N GLY A 526 16.92 -10.30 49.30
CA GLY A 526 15.98 -9.65 50.23
C GLY A 526 16.14 -8.13 50.21
N VAL A 527 15.02 -7.43 50.29
CA VAL A 527 14.96 -5.97 50.14
C VAL A 527 14.70 -5.26 51.47
N VAL A 528 15.11 -4.00 51.58
CA VAL A 528 14.85 -3.15 52.75
C VAL A 528 14.23 -1.85 52.27
N VAL A 529 12.91 -1.70 52.45
CA VAL A 529 12.13 -0.60 51.85
C VAL A 529 11.26 0.08 52.91
N SER A 530 11.20 1.42 52.89
CA SER A 530 10.41 2.23 53.82
C SER A 530 9.63 3.35 53.12
N ILE A 531 8.30 3.27 53.16
CA ILE A 531 7.40 4.34 52.72
C ILE A 531 6.96 5.17 53.93
N GLY A 532 7.02 6.51 53.90
CA GLY A 532 6.48 7.37 54.98
C GLY A 532 7.47 8.11 55.90
N GLY A 533 8.77 8.14 55.60
CA GLY A 533 9.72 8.99 56.32
C GLY A 533 9.53 10.49 56.01
N SER A 534 9.25 11.32 57.02
CA SER A 534 9.18 12.78 56.85
C SER A 534 10.53 13.34 56.38
N SER A 535 10.56 13.89 55.16
CA SER A 535 11.69 14.52 54.45
C SER A 535 12.77 13.60 53.84
N GLY A 536 12.43 13.01 52.68
CA GLY A 536 13.36 12.73 51.58
C GLY A 536 14.21 11.47 51.72
N GLY A 537 13.89 10.47 50.90
CA GLY A 537 14.74 9.34 50.53
C GLY A 537 15.18 8.46 51.69
N ASP A 538 14.61 7.26 51.80
CA ASP A 538 15.11 6.23 52.70
C ASP A 538 16.34 5.50 52.13
N GLY A 539 17.31 6.27 51.59
CA GLY A 539 18.68 5.82 51.29
C GLY A 539 19.43 5.36 52.56
N ASN A 540 18.91 4.32 53.22
CA ASN A 540 19.40 3.64 54.39
C ASN A 540 19.85 2.21 54.00
N ALA A 541 20.76 2.17 53.05
CA ALA A 541 21.94 1.30 53.05
C ALA A 541 21.83 -0.21 52.82
N PHE A 542 20.66 -0.82 52.57
CA PHE A 542 20.59 -2.30 52.45
C PHE A 542 19.54 -2.89 51.47
N ASP A 543 18.95 -2.09 50.59
CA ASP A 543 18.22 -2.49 49.37
C ASP A 543 19.14 -3.03 48.25
N GLY A 544 20.41 -2.61 48.23
CA GLY A 544 21.41 -3.12 47.28
C GLY A 544 22.83 -2.57 47.53
N PRO A 545 23.84 -2.91 46.69
CA PRO A 545 25.11 -2.18 46.61
C PRO A 545 24.91 -0.66 46.47
N ILE A 546 25.97 0.15 46.67
CA ILE A 546 25.91 1.64 46.69
C ILE A 546 25.50 2.30 45.33
N GLY A 547 24.96 1.55 44.37
CA GLY A 547 24.41 2.05 43.10
C GLY A 547 23.04 1.48 42.73
N ASP A 548 22.47 0.55 43.51
CA ASP A 548 21.21 -0.13 43.18
C ASP A 548 20.16 0.23 44.26
N ARG A 549 19.96 1.52 44.53
CA ARG A 549 19.12 1.97 45.65
C ARG A 549 17.95 2.79 45.18
N ASP A 550 16.76 2.31 45.49
CA ASP A 550 15.54 2.96 45.07
C ASP A 550 15.20 4.14 45.96
N THR A 551 14.46 5.08 45.39
CA THR A 551 13.78 6.17 46.06
C THR A 551 12.29 5.98 45.84
N VAL A 552 11.63 5.32 46.80
CA VAL A 552 10.17 5.21 46.82
C VAL A 552 9.59 6.43 47.53
N THR A 553 8.75 7.19 46.83
CA THR A 553 8.17 8.42 47.38
C THR A 553 7.03 8.13 48.37
N THR A 554 6.52 9.18 49.01
CA THR A 554 5.38 9.08 49.94
C THR A 554 4.03 8.92 49.26
N SER A 555 3.97 8.89 47.92
CA SER A 555 2.75 8.63 47.15
C SER A 555 2.61 7.14 46.80
N VAL A 556 3.26 6.25 47.55
CA VAL A 556 3.10 4.80 47.45
C VAL A 556 2.61 4.31 48.81
N GLU A 557 1.50 3.57 48.81
CA GLU A 557 0.83 3.13 50.02
C GLU A 557 1.14 1.68 50.39
N ASN A 558 1.60 0.86 49.44
CA ASN A 558 1.79 -0.57 49.63
C ASN A 558 3.14 -1.07 49.13
N LEU A 559 3.64 -2.14 49.75
CA LEU A 559 4.92 -2.76 49.41
C LEU A 559 4.78 -4.28 49.28
N TYR A 560 5.31 -4.80 48.17
CA TYR A 560 5.51 -6.22 47.94
C TYR A 560 7.00 -6.54 47.98
N GLY A 561 7.39 -7.45 48.86
CA GLY A 561 8.76 -7.94 49.00
C GLY A 561 9.14 -8.96 47.93
N SER A 562 10.35 -9.48 48.07
CA SER A 562 10.92 -10.52 47.22
C SER A 562 10.52 -11.92 47.71
N ALA A 563 11.18 -12.96 47.20
CA ALA A 563 11.05 -14.33 47.74
C ALA A 563 12.12 -14.66 48.80
N GLN A 564 12.74 -13.64 49.41
CA GLN A 564 13.86 -13.74 50.33
C GLN A 564 13.57 -13.01 51.64
N ASP A 565 14.51 -13.04 52.59
CA ASP A 565 14.36 -12.35 53.88
C ASP A 565 14.28 -10.82 53.71
N ASP A 566 13.06 -10.25 53.76
CA ASP A 566 12.82 -8.83 53.51
C ASP A 566 12.64 -7.98 54.78
N THR A 567 12.77 -6.66 54.67
CA THR A 567 12.37 -5.68 55.69
C THR A 567 11.54 -4.57 55.07
N LEU A 568 10.23 -4.60 55.28
CA LEU A 568 9.28 -3.64 54.72
C LEU A 568 8.72 -2.75 55.83
N THR A 569 8.78 -1.44 55.65
CA THR A 569 8.26 -0.45 56.60
C THR A 569 7.21 0.43 55.92
N GLY A 570 5.99 0.43 56.47
CA GLY A 570 4.87 1.28 56.10
C GLY A 570 4.98 2.71 56.64
N SER A 571 3.95 3.52 56.39
CA SER A 571 3.81 4.91 56.76
C SER A 571 2.89 5.09 57.97
N ASP A 572 2.47 6.33 58.27
CA ASP A 572 1.47 6.56 59.31
C ASP A 572 0.01 6.32 58.81
N ASP A 573 -0.17 6.02 57.52
CA ASP A 573 -1.44 5.73 56.85
C ASP A 573 -1.72 4.23 56.79
N ASP A 574 -2.88 3.81 56.25
CA ASP A 574 -3.23 2.37 56.13
C ASP A 574 -2.40 1.72 55.00
N ASN A 575 -1.52 0.76 55.32
CA ASN A 575 -0.68 0.10 54.32
C ASN A 575 -0.98 -1.40 54.16
N LYS A 576 -0.72 -1.95 52.98
CA LYS A 576 -0.56 -3.40 52.74
C LYS A 576 0.92 -3.72 52.52
N LEU A 577 1.48 -4.54 53.41
CA LEU A 577 2.85 -5.05 53.30
C LEU A 577 2.81 -6.57 53.12
N GLU A 578 3.41 -7.10 52.05
CA GLU A 578 3.45 -8.54 51.76
C GLU A 578 4.88 -9.00 51.50
N GLY A 579 5.46 -9.79 52.42
CA GLY A 579 6.84 -10.30 52.32
C GLY A 579 6.99 -11.63 51.57
N PHE A 580 5.89 -12.27 51.18
CA PHE A 580 5.87 -13.57 50.49
C PHE A 580 6.61 -14.71 51.22
N PHE A 581 7.80 -15.10 50.75
CA PHE A 581 8.61 -16.21 51.26
C PHE A 581 9.87 -15.63 51.89
N GLY A 582 10.35 -16.22 52.99
CA GLY A 582 11.55 -15.71 53.66
C GLY A 582 11.32 -15.50 55.15
N LYS A 583 12.30 -14.95 55.83
CA LYS A 583 12.13 -14.42 57.20
C LYS A 583 11.97 -12.92 57.11
N ASP A 584 10.73 -12.48 57.10
CA ASP A 584 10.44 -11.09 56.80
C ASP A 584 10.32 -10.27 58.08
N THR A 585 10.59 -8.97 57.95
CA THR A 585 10.31 -7.97 58.97
C THR A 585 9.33 -6.97 58.40
N LEU A 586 8.06 -7.03 58.79
CA LEU A 586 6.99 -6.15 58.33
C LEU A 586 6.62 -5.17 59.46
N LEU A 587 6.85 -3.88 59.23
CA LEU A 587 6.63 -2.80 60.18
C LEU A 587 5.57 -1.85 59.62
N GLY A 588 4.32 -1.96 60.05
CA GLY A 588 3.22 -1.12 59.53
C GLY A 588 3.28 0.36 59.97
N LEU A 589 3.82 0.61 61.17
CA LEU A 589 3.84 1.92 61.84
C LEU A 589 2.44 2.42 62.27
N GLY A 590 1.87 3.43 61.60
CA GLY A 590 0.60 4.07 61.99
C GLY A 590 -0.61 3.32 61.43
N GLY A 591 -1.69 4.00 61.06
CA GLY A 591 -2.76 3.36 60.28
C GLY A 591 -3.51 2.15 60.89
N THR A 592 -4.22 1.46 60.01
CA THR A 592 -4.83 0.12 60.15
C THR A 592 -4.24 -0.78 59.06
N ASP A 593 -3.14 -1.47 59.38
CA ASP A 593 -2.33 -2.13 58.36
C ASP A 593 -2.74 -3.59 58.06
N LEU A 594 -2.41 -4.04 56.86
CA LEU A 594 -2.48 -5.43 56.44
C LEU A 594 -1.08 -6.01 56.23
N LEU A 595 -0.58 -6.73 57.23
CA LEU A 595 0.74 -7.38 57.20
C LEU A 595 0.65 -8.87 56.80
N VAL A 596 0.96 -9.19 55.56
CA VAL A 596 0.84 -10.52 54.95
C VAL A 596 2.19 -11.23 54.88
N ALA A 597 2.20 -12.48 55.33
CA ALA A 597 3.29 -13.41 55.09
C ALA A 597 2.66 -14.78 54.89
N THR A 598 2.96 -15.43 53.76
CA THR A 598 2.15 -16.54 53.25
C THR A 598 2.83 -17.90 53.36
N ASP A 599 4.07 -17.95 53.84
CA ASP A 599 4.85 -19.17 53.95
C ASP A 599 4.79 -19.82 55.35
N SER A 600 5.67 -20.79 55.61
CA SER A 600 5.77 -21.48 56.91
C SER A 600 7.02 -21.07 57.71
N THR A 601 7.68 -20.03 57.24
CA THR A 601 8.87 -19.43 57.82
C THR A 601 8.41 -18.35 58.80
N LYS A 602 9.18 -18.14 59.86
CA LYS A 602 8.74 -17.27 60.96
C LYS A 602 9.18 -15.83 60.70
N ASP A 603 8.20 -14.95 60.57
CA ASP A 603 8.41 -13.51 60.37
C ASP A 603 8.29 -12.68 61.65
N VAL A 604 8.74 -11.44 61.55
CA VAL A 604 8.53 -10.37 62.52
C VAL A 604 7.47 -9.43 61.96
N LYS A 605 6.35 -9.29 62.66
CA LYS A 605 5.28 -8.34 62.32
C LYS A 605 5.08 -7.37 63.48
N LEU A 606 5.19 -6.07 63.22
CA LEU A 606 4.95 -5.01 64.19
C LEU A 606 4.03 -3.96 63.57
N ASP A 607 2.90 -3.71 64.24
CA ASP A 607 1.92 -2.68 63.90
C ASP A 607 1.71 -1.83 65.16
N CYS A 608 1.81 -0.51 65.03
CA CYS A 608 1.72 0.45 66.13
C CYS A 608 0.49 1.37 66.03
N GLY A 609 -0.46 1.08 65.13
CA GLY A 609 -1.70 1.83 64.90
C GLY A 609 -2.71 1.79 66.06
N ALA A 610 -3.68 2.72 66.04
CA ALA A 610 -4.73 2.87 67.06
C ALA A 610 -6.08 2.23 66.66
N GLY A 611 -6.08 1.43 65.59
CA GLY A 611 -7.25 0.83 64.94
C GLY A 611 -7.68 -0.54 65.48
N ASN A 612 -8.80 -1.08 64.97
CA ASN A 612 -9.26 -2.44 65.27
C ASN A 612 -8.62 -3.39 64.26
N ASP A 613 -7.35 -3.70 64.47
CA ASP A 613 -6.54 -4.47 63.53
C ASP A 613 -7.11 -5.88 63.34
N TYR A 614 -7.04 -6.40 62.12
CA TYR A 614 -7.26 -7.84 61.90
C TYR A 614 -6.18 -8.57 62.69
N PRO A 615 -6.54 -9.43 63.68
CA PRO A 615 -5.53 -10.14 64.43
C PRO A 615 -4.66 -10.92 63.44
N ALA A 616 -3.37 -10.59 63.42
CA ALA A 616 -2.35 -11.22 62.58
C ALA A 616 -2.71 -12.68 62.33
N GLN A 617 -2.97 -13.03 61.06
CA GLN A 617 -3.10 -14.43 60.65
C GLN A 617 -1.83 -15.13 61.14
N ARG A 618 -1.99 -15.98 62.16
CA ARG A 618 -0.91 -16.45 63.03
C ARG A 618 0.09 -17.30 62.25
N ASP A 619 1.22 -16.69 61.87
CA ASP A 619 2.51 -17.30 62.21
C ASP A 619 3.01 -16.68 63.53
N ALA A 620 3.69 -17.47 64.34
CA ALA A 620 3.85 -17.27 65.77
C ALA A 620 4.59 -15.97 66.12
N ILE A 621 3.83 -14.95 66.56
CA ILE A 621 4.31 -13.74 67.27
C ILE A 621 5.49 -14.11 68.18
N ASP A 622 6.65 -13.47 67.99
CA ASP A 622 7.68 -13.44 69.02
C ASP A 622 7.17 -12.61 70.20
N PRO A 623 6.91 -13.20 71.38
CA PRO A 623 6.42 -12.47 72.54
C PRO A 623 7.45 -11.48 73.12
N SER A 624 8.68 -11.40 72.57
CA SER A 624 9.67 -10.39 72.95
C SER A 624 9.60 -9.10 72.12
N ALA A 625 8.88 -9.08 70.99
CA ALA A 625 8.61 -7.88 70.19
C ALA A 625 7.30 -7.21 70.64
N ALA A 626 7.19 -6.89 71.93
CA ALA A 626 6.06 -6.13 72.46
C ALA A 626 6.57 -4.83 73.09
N SER A 627 6.45 -3.73 72.36
CA SER A 627 5.63 -2.59 72.77
C SER A 627 6.07 -1.30 72.06
N CYS A 628 5.12 -0.70 71.34
CA CYS A 628 5.14 0.72 71.01
C CYS A 628 5.01 1.50 72.34
N THR A 629 6.13 1.68 73.05
CA THR A 629 6.17 2.38 74.34
C THR A 629 6.42 3.86 74.14
N GLY A 630 5.31 4.58 73.86
CA GLY A 630 5.30 6.04 73.72
C GLY A 630 4.10 6.73 74.37
N ALA A 631 3.30 6.07 75.20
CA ALA A 631 2.21 6.74 75.93
C ALA A 631 2.72 7.37 77.23
N THR A 632 2.85 8.70 77.24
CA THR A 632 2.92 9.48 78.49
C THR A 632 1.52 9.58 79.12
N PRO A 633 1.41 9.70 80.46
CA PRO A 633 0.18 9.38 81.20
C PRO A 633 -0.82 10.55 81.22
N PRO A 634 -2.14 10.31 81.31
CA PRO A 634 -3.09 11.37 81.64
C PRO A 634 -3.06 11.68 83.15
N PRO A 635 -3.46 12.90 83.56
CA PRO A 635 -2.87 13.62 84.69
C PRO A 635 -3.57 13.39 86.04
N ALA A 636 -2.72 13.41 87.09
CA ALA A 636 -2.93 13.49 88.54
C ALA A 636 -4.05 12.68 89.20
#